data_AF-A0A6L5FJR3-F1
#
_entry.id   AF-A0A6L5FJR3-F1
#
_cell.length_a   1.000
_cell.length_b   1.000
_cell.length_c   1.000
_cell.angle_alpha   90.00
_cell.angle_beta   90.00
_cell.angle_gamma   90.00
#
_symmetry.space_group_name_H-M   'P 1'
#
loop_
_entity.id
_entity.type
_entity.pdbx_description
1 polymer ?
#
loop_
_entity_poly.entity_id
_entity_poly.type
_entity_poly.pdbx_seq_one_letter_code
_entity_poly.pdbx_strand_id
1 'polypeptide(L)'
;MAEHGELEYAAAEGNDLPAHEASYANFVHFVYVGLLYAINIVIGLGVGGVNGAWWIAFAVFVIATIAAIFDLVGNTKAASAVALVLALIALAGSA
;
A
#
# COMPACT_ATOMS: atom_id res chain seq x y z
N MET A 1 -32.30 9.12 -22.75
CA MET A 1 -31.34 8.12 -22.25
C MET A 1 -32.09 6.81 -22.29
N ALA A 2 -31.66 5.85 -23.11
CA ALA A 2 -32.33 4.56 -23.19
C ALA A 2 -32.24 3.90 -21.81
N GLU A 3 -33.36 3.41 -21.31
CA GLU A 3 -33.43 2.57 -20.13
C GLU A 3 -32.68 1.27 -20.47
N HIS A 4 -31.40 1.21 -20.09
CA HIS A 4 -30.63 -0.01 -20.13
C HIS A 4 -31.16 -0.87 -18.97
N GLY A 5 -32.03 -1.82 -19.27
CA GLY A 5 -32.66 -2.69 -18.28
C GLY A 5 -31.61 -3.29 -17.34
N GLU A 6 -31.68 -2.91 -16.07
CA GLU A 6 -30.67 -3.14 -15.04
C GLU A 6 -30.48 -4.62 -14.63
N LEU A 7 -31.27 -5.56 -15.15
CA LEU A 7 -31.35 -6.91 -14.59
C LEU A 7 -30.85 -8.03 -15.51
N GLU A 8 -30.91 -7.88 -16.83
CA GLU A 8 -30.64 -9.01 -17.73
C GLU A 8 -29.14 -9.26 -17.91
N TYR A 9 -28.31 -8.21 -17.98
CA TYR A 9 -26.84 -8.35 -18.07
C TYR A 9 -26.20 -8.77 -16.75
N ALA A 10 -26.73 -8.32 -15.61
CA ALA A 10 -26.22 -8.68 -14.29
C ALA A 10 -26.39 -10.18 -13.98
N ALA A 11 -27.44 -10.80 -14.54
CA ALA A 11 -27.74 -12.22 -14.41
C ALA A 11 -27.42 -13.04 -15.67
N ALA A 12 -26.81 -12.42 -16.69
CA ALA A 12 -26.45 -13.11 -17.92
C ALA A 12 -25.41 -14.21 -17.64
N GLU A 13 -25.62 -15.38 -18.25
CA GLU A 13 -24.64 -16.46 -18.21
C GLU A 13 -23.32 -15.97 -18.83
N GLY A 14 -22.25 -15.94 -18.04
CA GLY A 14 -20.95 -15.38 -18.42
C GLY A 14 -20.64 -13.98 -17.89
N ASN A 15 -21.50 -13.38 -17.06
CA ASN A 15 -21.16 -12.15 -16.35
C ASN A 15 -19.98 -12.37 -15.38
N ASP A 16 -18.87 -11.69 -15.63
CA ASP A 16 -17.63 -11.75 -14.84
C ASP A 16 -17.50 -10.60 -13.83
N LEU A 17 -18.54 -9.77 -13.66
CA LEU A 17 -18.56 -8.63 -12.75
C LEU A 17 -18.07 -8.99 -11.32
N PRO A 18 -18.48 -10.11 -10.69
CA PRO A 18 -17.96 -10.46 -9.36
C PRO A 18 -16.43 -10.70 -9.34
N ALA A 19 -15.88 -11.28 -10.41
CA ALA A 19 -14.45 -11.49 -10.54
C ALA A 19 -13.71 -10.17 -10.85
N HIS A 20 -14.32 -9.28 -11.63
CA HIS A 20 -13.82 -7.94 -11.91
C HIS A 20 -13.72 -7.10 -10.63
N GLU A 21 -14.77 -7.06 -9.83
CA GLU A 21 -14.81 -6.33 -8.56
C GLU A 21 -13.77 -6.86 -7.56
N ALA A 22 -13.63 -8.19 -7.44
CA ALA A 22 -12.61 -8.80 -6.60
C ALA A 22 -11.19 -8.43 -7.05
N SER A 23 -10.94 -8.44 -8.37
CA SER A 23 -9.65 -8.05 -8.94
C SER A 23 -9.36 -6.56 -8.72
N TYR A 24 -10.37 -5.70 -8.90
CA TYR A 24 -10.24 -4.27 -8.65
C TYR A 24 -9.97 -3.97 -7.17
N ALA A 25 -10.68 -4.63 -6.25
CA ALA A 25 -10.43 -4.48 -4.82
C ALA A 25 -8.98 -4.86 -4.44
N ASN A 26 -8.47 -5.97 -4.98
CA ASN A 26 -7.09 -6.39 -4.78
C ASN A 26 -6.07 -5.42 -5.41
N PHE A 27 -6.38 -4.87 -6.59
CA PHE A 27 -5.55 -3.85 -7.24
C PHE A 27 -5.46 -2.57 -6.39
N VAL A 28 -6.60 -2.06 -5.91
CA VAL A 28 -6.64 -0.87 -5.05
C VAL A 28 -5.85 -1.11 -3.76
N HIS A 29 -6.00 -2.28 -3.15
CA HIS A 29 -5.22 -2.67 -1.97
C HIS A 29 -3.71 -2.69 -2.26
N PHE A 30 -3.30 -3.33 -3.36
CA PHE A 30 -1.90 -3.40 -3.79
C PHE A 30 -1.31 -2.01 -4.00
N VAL A 31 -2.03 -1.13 -4.71
CA VAL A 31 -1.59 0.25 -4.96
C VAL A 31 -1.48 1.03 -3.65
N TYR A 32 -2.45 0.88 -2.74
CA TYR A 32 -2.42 1.56 -1.46
C TYR A 32 -1.20 1.17 -0.61
N VAL A 33 -0.95 -0.13 -0.45
CA VAL A 33 0.23 -0.65 0.27
C VAL A 33 1.53 -0.24 -0.45
N GLY A 34 1.56 -0.34 -1.78
CA GLY A 34 2.70 0.06 -2.60
C GLY A 34 3.06 1.55 -2.47
N LEU A 35 2.06 2.42 -2.39
CA LEU A 35 2.29 3.86 -2.15
C LEU A 35 2.86 4.11 -0.76
N LEU A 36 2.33 3.47 0.28
CA LEU A 36 2.91 3.58 1.63
C LEU A 36 4.35 3.07 1.67
N TYR A 37 4.64 1.98 0.96
CA TYR A 37 6.01 1.48 0.82
C TYR A 37 6.93 2.51 0.15
N ALA A 38 6.53 3.06 -1.00
CA ALA A 38 7.31 4.06 -1.73
C ALA A 38 7.60 5.30 -0.87
N ILE A 39 6.60 5.78 -0.10
CA ILE A 39 6.78 6.91 0.83
C ILE A 39 7.83 6.56 1.90
N ASN A 40 7.77 5.37 2.49
CA ASN A 40 8.78 4.92 3.47
C ASN A 40 10.19 4.90 2.88
N ILE A 41 10.36 4.47 1.62
CA ILE A 41 11.66 4.51 0.93
C ILE A 41 12.16 5.94 0.79
N VAL A 42 11.30 6.87 0.35
CA VAL A 42 11.67 8.29 0.23
C VAL A 42 12.07 8.88 1.59
N ILE A 43 11.33 8.55 2.66
CA ILE A 43 11.67 8.99 4.02
C ILE A 43 13.01 8.40 4.47
N GLY A 44 13.23 7.10 4.28
CA GLY A 44 14.49 6.44 4.62
C GLY A 44 15.68 7.04 3.86
N LEU A 45 15.51 7.42 2.59
CA LEU A 45 16.52 8.15 1.82
C LEU A 45 16.76 9.56 2.38
N GLY A 46 15.73 10.24 2.91
CA GLY A 46 15.90 11.48 3.66
C GLY A 46 16.76 11.28 4.91
N VAL A 47 16.41 10.30 5.74
CA VAL A 47 17.15 9.95 6.97
C VAL A 47 18.62 9.61 6.68
N GLY A 48 18.90 8.81 5.66
CA GLY A 48 20.26 8.40 5.32
C GLY A 48 21.03 9.45 4.52
N GLY A 49 20.43 9.93 3.43
CA GLY A 49 21.08 10.78 2.45
C GLY A 49 21.17 12.25 2.85
N VAL A 50 20.20 12.77 3.62
CA VAL A 50 20.20 14.16 4.10
C VAL A 50 20.82 14.26 5.49
N ASN A 51 20.38 13.42 6.43
CA ASN A 51 20.81 13.48 7.83
C ASN A 51 22.06 12.61 8.13
N GLY A 52 22.53 11.82 7.16
CA GLY A 52 23.71 10.95 7.32
C GLY A 52 23.45 9.68 8.15
N ALA A 53 22.23 9.46 8.62
CA ALA A 53 21.87 8.37 9.53
C ALA A 53 21.53 7.06 8.80
N TRP A 54 22.47 6.55 7.99
CA TRP A 54 22.26 5.37 7.13
C TRP A 54 21.84 4.09 7.87
N TRP A 55 22.24 3.92 9.14
CA TRP A 55 21.78 2.81 9.97
C TRP A 55 20.31 2.89 10.34
N ILE A 56 19.79 4.09 10.58
CA ILE A 56 18.36 4.29 10.80
C ILE A 56 17.60 4.12 9.48
N ALA A 57 18.14 4.64 8.37
CA ALA A 57 17.57 4.44 7.04
C ALA A 57 17.43 2.95 6.67
N PHE A 58 18.45 2.14 6.96
CA PHE A 58 18.40 0.70 6.74
C PHE A 58 17.27 0.03 7.54
N ALA A 59 17.09 0.40 8.81
CA ALA A 59 15.99 -0.09 9.62
C ALA A 59 14.62 0.29 9.02
N VAL A 60 14.47 1.52 8.52
CA VAL A 60 13.24 1.97 7.84
C VAL A 60 12.95 1.11 6.60
N PHE A 61 13.95 0.82 5.76
CA PHE A 61 13.77 -0.02 4.57
C PHE A 61 13.33 -1.44 4.91
N VAL A 62 13.96 -2.06 5.91
CA VAL A 62 13.64 -3.42 6.36
C VAL A 62 12.21 -3.47 6.92
N ILE A 63 11.88 -2.56 7.85
CA ILE A 63 10.56 -2.51 8.48
C ILE A 63 9.48 -2.26 7.43
N ALA A 64 9.68 -1.31 6.51
CA ALA A 64 8.72 -1.01 5.45
C ALA A 64 8.51 -2.22 4.52
N THR A 65 9.57 -2.95 4.17
CA THR A 65 9.47 -4.12 3.30
C THR A 65 8.71 -5.26 3.98
N ILE A 66 9.01 -5.53 5.25
CA ILE A 66 8.31 -6.55 6.04
C ILE A 66 6.83 -6.17 6.19
N ALA A 67 6.54 -4.92 6.55
CA ALA A 67 5.17 -4.43 6.70
C ALA A 67 4.35 -4.56 5.40
N ALA A 68 4.93 -4.18 4.27
CA ALA A 68 4.28 -4.30 2.97
C ALA A 68 3.96 -5.77 2.60
N ILE A 69 4.89 -6.70 2.88
CA ILE A 69 4.65 -8.14 2.64
C ILE A 69 3.50 -8.65 3.52
N PHE A 70 3.51 -8.31 4.82
CA PHE A 70 2.45 -8.72 5.74
C PHE A 70 1.08 -8.19 5.32
N ASP A 71 1.00 -6.93 4.90
CA ASP A 71 -0.24 -6.29 4.49
C ASP A 71 -0.78 -6.84 3.15
N LEU A 72 0.10 -7.16 2.20
CA LEU A 72 -0.29 -7.80 0.93
C LEU A 72 -0.82 -9.21 1.15
N VAL A 73 -0.21 -10.00 2.02
CA VAL A 73 -0.65 -11.37 2.32
C VAL A 73 -1.87 -11.39 3.24
N GLY A 74 -1.93 -10.49 4.21
CA GLY A 74 -2.98 -10.43 5.24
C GLY A 74 -4.22 -9.62 4.84
N ASN A 75 -4.24 -9.01 3.65
CA ASN A 75 -5.31 -8.11 3.18
C ASN A 75 -5.68 -7.03 4.23
N THR A 76 -4.65 -6.49 4.89
CA THR A 76 -4.73 -5.45 5.92
C THR A 76 -3.79 -4.31 5.56
N LYS A 77 -4.02 -3.12 6.11
CA LYS A 77 -3.19 -1.92 5.88
C LYS A 77 -2.49 -1.40 7.13
N ALA A 78 -2.64 -2.13 8.24
CA ALA A 78 -2.24 -1.66 9.55
C ALA A 78 -0.71 -1.63 9.68
N ALA A 79 0.00 -2.65 9.20
CA ALA A 79 1.45 -2.74 9.38
C ALA A 79 2.17 -1.63 8.59
N SER A 80 1.73 -1.34 7.36
CA SER A 80 2.31 -0.29 6.51
C SER A 80 2.04 1.10 7.05
N ALA A 81 0.86 1.32 7.67
CA ALA A 81 0.56 2.57 8.35
C ALA A 81 1.45 2.76 9.59
N VAL A 82 1.65 1.70 10.39
CA VAL A 82 2.59 1.74 11.53
C VAL A 82 4.03 1.99 11.05
N ALA A 83 4.46 1.32 9.98
CA ALA A 83 5.79 1.54 9.39
C ALA A 83 5.99 2.99 8.94
N LEU A 84 4.96 3.60 8.31
CA LEU A 84 4.99 5.01 7.96
C LEU A 84 5.16 5.92 9.18
N VAL A 85 4.41 5.67 10.25
CA VAL A 85 4.54 6.44 11.50
C VAL A 85 5.96 6.31 12.08
N LEU A 86 6.53 5.10 12.09
CA LEU A 86 7.89 4.86 12.55
C LEU A 86 8.93 5.58 11.68
N ALA A 87 8.75 5.58 10.36
CA ALA A 87 9.63 6.30 9.44
C ALA A 87 9.56 7.82 9.65
N LEU A 88 8.37 8.38 9.88
CA LEU A 88 8.21 9.80 10.20
C LEU A 88 8.88 10.16 11.54
N ILE A 89 8.77 9.30 12.55
CA ILE A 89 9.49 9.48 13.82
C ILE A 89 11.00 9.42 13.60
N ALA A 90 11.48 8.47 12.80
CA ALA A 90 12.90 8.35 12.45
C ALA A 90 13.42 9.60 11.71
N LEU A 91 12.61 10.17 10.82
CA LEU A 91 12.93 11.43 10.13
C LEU A 91 13.02 12.59 11.10
N ALA A 92 12.02 12.75 11.98
CA ALA A 92 11.99 13.83 12.96
C ALA A 92 13.12 13.73 13.99
N GLY A 93 13.48 12.52 14.42
CA GLY A 93 14.52 12.27 15.41
C GLY A 93 15.95 12.19 14.86
N SER A 94 16.12 12.26 13.53
CA SER A 94 17.45 12.30 12.88
C SER A 94 17.87 13.70 12.46
N ALA A 95 17.05 14.71 12.71
CA ALA A 95 17.36 16.13 12.50
C ALA A 95 18.30 16.69 13.59
#